data_AF-A0A6A4S5X2-F1
#
_entry.id   AF-A0A6A4S5X2-F1
#
_cell.length_a   1.000
_cell.length_b   1.000
_cell.length_c   1.000
_cell.angle_alpha   90.00
_cell.angle_beta   90.00
_cell.angle_gamma   90.00
#
_symmetry.space_group_name_H-M   'P 1'
#
loop_
_entity.id
_entity.type
_entity.pdbx_description
1 polymer ?
#
loop_
_entity_poly.entity_id
_entity_poly.type
_entity_poly.pdbx_seq_one_letter_code
_entity_poly.pdbx_strand_id
1 'polypeptide(L)'
;MMPSGLPSSRTTPSPIDPDSIQVPVGYEPDPVDLALSSVPGQEMFDPRKCKFSAEELKPQPMIKKARKIFIPEDLKDDKYWARRRKNNVAAKRSRDARRLKENQIATRAGFLEKENSALRQEVVDLRKELGRTKNVLLKYEAQHRLLEKITSDKSFTFSSSLRRDRSSSPPPVDETSSSFLSDRQRCVRRRRRRRVSLSLMSASDEPSGLNTTLMTETYVKPTPHGQKGSTGEKQIHNTCS
;
A
#
# COMPACT_ATOMS: atom_id res chain seq x y z
N MET A 1 -31.66 -0.98 -49.84
CA MET A 1 -30.20 -0.99 -49.58
C MET A 1 -29.96 -0.43 -48.19
N MET A 2 -29.29 -1.24 -47.35
CA MET A 2 -28.60 -0.99 -46.08
C MET A 2 -29.33 -0.35 -44.87
N PRO A 3 -29.45 -1.07 -43.73
CA PRO A 3 -29.65 -0.46 -42.43
C PRO A 3 -28.32 0.02 -41.86
N SER A 4 -28.25 1.26 -41.38
CA SER A 4 -27.11 1.77 -40.61
C SER A 4 -27.60 2.13 -39.20
N GLY A 5 -27.08 1.41 -38.21
CA GLY A 5 -27.45 1.57 -36.82
C GLY A 5 -26.74 0.57 -35.95
N LEU A 6 -25.40 0.64 -35.90
CA LEU A 6 -24.64 -0.04 -34.86
C LEU A 6 -24.82 0.75 -33.55
N PRO A 7 -25.26 0.14 -32.44
CA PRO A 7 -25.22 0.79 -31.15
C PRO A 7 -23.75 0.93 -30.72
N SER A 8 -23.25 2.15 -30.74
CA SER A 8 -21.93 2.51 -30.21
C SER A 8 -22.00 2.54 -28.68
N SER A 9 -22.19 1.40 -28.03
CA SER A 9 -21.95 1.27 -26.60
C SER A 9 -20.44 1.05 -26.38
N ARG A 10 -19.65 2.10 -26.59
CA ARG A 10 -18.32 2.17 -25.98
C ARG A 10 -18.55 2.36 -24.49
N THR A 11 -18.61 1.26 -23.75
CA THR A 11 -18.59 1.26 -22.29
C THR A 11 -17.17 1.59 -21.84
N THR A 12 -16.71 2.81 -22.09
CA THR A 12 -15.57 3.38 -21.37
C THR A 12 -16.12 3.89 -20.05
N PRO A 13 -15.84 3.24 -18.90
CA PRO A 13 -16.27 3.78 -17.62
C PRO A 13 -15.64 5.17 -17.46
N SER A 14 -16.46 6.16 -17.09
CA SER A 14 -16.01 7.50 -16.76
C SER A 14 -14.89 7.45 -15.71
N PRO A 15 -13.96 8.42 -15.68
CA PRO A 15 -12.93 8.49 -14.64
C PRO A 15 -13.56 8.36 -13.26
N ILE A 16 -13.21 7.30 -12.54
CA ILE A 16 -13.72 7.04 -11.19
C ILE A 16 -13.07 8.06 -10.25
N ASP A 17 -13.89 8.77 -9.48
CA ASP A 17 -13.40 9.66 -8.43
C ASP A 17 -12.71 8.83 -7.33
N PRO A 18 -11.41 9.00 -7.06
CA PRO A 18 -10.70 8.22 -6.05
C PRO A 18 -11.33 8.31 -4.65
N ASP A 19 -11.99 9.42 -4.31
CA ASP A 19 -12.63 9.61 -2.99
C ASP A 19 -13.95 8.83 -2.84
N SER A 20 -14.51 8.34 -3.96
CA SER A 20 -15.74 7.52 -3.98
C SER A 20 -15.49 6.02 -3.77
N ILE A 21 -14.23 5.59 -3.89
CA ILE A 21 -13.83 4.20 -3.75
C ILE A 21 -13.91 3.82 -2.26
N GLN A 22 -14.93 3.04 -1.91
CA GLN A 22 -15.08 2.46 -0.58
C GLN A 22 -14.79 0.97 -0.65
N VAL A 23 -13.71 0.54 0.00
CA VAL A 23 -13.44 -0.88 0.17
C VAL A 23 -14.29 -1.39 1.33
N PRO A 24 -14.99 -2.53 1.20
CA PRO A 24 -15.66 -3.15 2.33
C PRO A 24 -14.64 -3.61 3.38
N VAL A 25 -14.44 -2.79 4.42
CA VAL A 25 -13.59 -3.13 5.56
C VAL A 25 -14.46 -3.57 6.73
N GLY A 26 -14.25 -4.79 7.24
CA GLY A 26 -14.81 -5.28 8.50
C GLY A 26 -14.13 -4.64 9.72
N TYR A 27 -14.04 -3.31 9.74
CA TYR A 27 -13.50 -2.59 10.89
C TYR A 27 -14.61 -2.35 11.91
N GLU A 28 -14.57 -3.14 12.98
CA GLU A 28 -15.26 -2.87 14.24
C GLU A 28 -14.22 -2.37 15.25
N PRO A 29 -14.33 -1.12 15.76
CA PRO A 29 -13.52 -0.65 16.87
C PRO A 29 -13.94 -1.34 18.17
N ASP A 30 -13.02 -1.45 19.14
CA ASP A 30 -13.34 -1.93 20.47
C ASP A 30 -14.43 -1.02 21.10
N PRO A 31 -15.50 -1.57 21.70
CA PRO A 31 -16.51 -0.77 22.40
C PRO A 31 -15.92 0.20 23.44
N VAL A 32 -14.79 -0.14 24.07
CA VAL A 32 -14.11 0.75 25.01
C VAL A 32 -13.51 1.96 24.29
N ASP A 33 -12.79 1.74 23.19
CA ASP A 33 -12.18 2.80 22.40
C ASP A 33 -13.26 3.71 21.78
N LEU A 34 -14.38 3.11 21.37
CA LEU A 34 -15.52 3.82 20.82
C LEU A 34 -16.18 4.72 21.87
N ALA A 35 -16.35 4.23 23.10
CA ALA A 35 -16.87 5.02 24.21
C ALA A 35 -15.93 6.17 24.60
N LEU A 36 -14.62 5.93 24.62
CA LEU A 36 -13.60 6.94 24.93
C LEU A 36 -13.42 8.00 23.83
N SER A 37 -13.82 7.68 22.60
CA SER A 37 -13.78 8.58 21.43
C SER A 37 -15.08 9.36 21.22
N SER A 38 -16.16 8.96 21.90
CA SER A 38 -17.48 9.58 21.79
C SER A 38 -17.74 10.58 22.92
N VAL A 39 -18.41 11.69 22.60
CA VAL A 39 -18.83 12.66 23.62
C VAL A 39 -20.18 12.20 24.20
N PRO A 40 -20.34 12.10 25.54
CA PRO A 40 -21.62 11.76 26.14
C PRO A 40 -22.74 12.68 25.66
N GLY A 41 -23.84 12.10 25.15
CA GLY A 41 -24.99 12.85 24.64
C GLY A 41 -24.86 13.33 23.18
N GLN A 42 -23.80 12.95 22.47
CA GLN A 42 -23.67 13.12 21.02
C GLN A 42 -23.74 11.77 20.29
N GLU A 43 -23.88 11.83 18.96
CA GLU A 43 -23.80 10.64 18.11
C GLU A 43 -22.45 9.92 18.33
N MET A 44 -22.50 8.59 18.32
CA MET A 44 -21.31 7.75 18.49
C MET A 44 -20.27 8.08 17.41
N PHE A 45 -19.00 8.19 17.80
CA PHE A 45 -17.93 8.51 16.88
C PHE A 45 -17.79 7.45 15.78
N ASP A 46 -17.95 7.86 14.51
CA ASP A 46 -17.75 6.97 13.36
C ASP A 46 -16.42 7.29 12.65
N PRO A 47 -15.42 6.39 12.72
CA PRO A 47 -14.11 6.55 12.07
C PRO A 47 -14.18 6.75 10.55
N ARG A 48 -15.23 6.26 9.89
CA ARG A 48 -15.39 6.32 8.43
C ARG A 48 -15.86 7.70 7.96
N LYS A 49 -16.70 8.35 8.76
CA LYS A 49 -17.33 9.63 8.43
C LYS A 49 -16.51 10.83 8.92
N CYS A 50 -15.83 10.68 10.05
CA CYS A 50 -15.07 11.79 10.63
C CYS A 50 -13.73 11.99 9.90
N LYS A 51 -13.64 13.01 9.04
CA LYS A 51 -12.37 13.44 8.45
C LYS A 51 -11.76 14.64 9.20
N PHE A 52 -10.70 14.41 9.98
CA PHE A 52 -9.81 15.46 10.47
C PHE A 52 -9.21 16.23 9.30
N SER A 53 -9.39 17.54 9.31
CA SER A 53 -8.71 18.43 8.37
C SER A 53 -7.22 18.52 8.70
N ALA A 54 -6.40 18.86 7.70
CA ALA A 54 -4.97 19.10 7.92
C ALA A 54 -4.72 20.23 8.93
N GLU A 55 -5.64 21.20 9.05
CA GLU A 55 -5.57 22.28 10.03
C GLU A 55 -5.82 21.77 11.45
N GLU A 56 -6.77 20.85 11.64
CA GLU A 56 -7.03 20.27 12.95
C GLU A 56 -5.88 19.41 13.46
N LEU A 57 -5.12 18.76 12.58
CA LEU A 57 -3.98 17.95 12.99
C LEU A 57 -2.75 18.79 13.37
N LYS A 58 -2.75 20.10 13.10
CA LYS A 58 -1.64 20.95 13.50
C LYS A 58 -1.57 21.07 15.02
N PRO A 59 -0.34 21.11 15.58
CA PRO A 59 -0.18 21.36 17.00
C PRO A 59 -0.79 22.72 17.34
N GLN A 60 -1.47 22.78 18.48
CA GLN A 60 -1.99 24.03 19.02
C GLN A 60 -0.86 25.07 19.13
N PRO A 61 -1.10 26.33 18.74
CA PRO A 61 -0.08 27.36 18.77
C PRO A 61 0.49 27.51 20.19
N MET A 62 1.81 27.54 20.30
CA MET A 62 2.48 27.68 21.59
C MET A 62 2.34 29.10 22.12
N ILE A 63 1.36 29.29 23.00
CA ILE A 63 1.21 30.56 23.72
C ILE A 63 2.20 30.59 24.87
N LYS A 64 3.06 31.62 24.90
CA LYS A 64 4.02 31.81 26.00
C LYS A 64 3.26 32.03 27.30
N LYS A 65 3.58 31.21 28.30
CA LYS A 65 2.99 31.31 29.64
C LYS A 65 3.38 32.65 30.27
N ALA A 66 2.40 33.37 30.81
CA ALA A 66 2.65 34.56 31.61
C ALA A 66 3.53 34.24 32.84
N ARG A 67 4.34 35.22 33.27
CA ARG A 67 5.19 35.06 34.47
C ARG A 67 4.32 34.73 35.69
N LYS A 68 4.72 33.72 36.45
CA LYS A 68 4.02 33.32 37.68
C LYS A 68 4.33 34.35 38.77
N ILE A 69 3.32 35.10 39.18
CA ILE A 69 3.40 35.98 40.37
C ILE A 69 3.02 35.11 41.57
N PHE A 70 3.95 34.99 42.53
CA PHE A 70 3.69 34.31 43.79
C PHE A 70 2.97 35.27 44.73
N ILE A 71 1.85 34.82 45.31
CA ILE A 71 1.07 35.58 46.28
C ILE A 71 1.27 34.90 47.64
N PRO A 72 1.87 35.58 48.63
CA PRO A 72 1.98 35.11 50.02
C PRO A 72 0.62 34.69 50.59
N GLU A 73 0.62 33.77 51.56
CA GLU A 73 -0.63 33.21 52.12
C GLU A 73 -1.57 34.30 52.65
N ASP A 74 -1.01 35.28 53.36
CA ASP A 74 -1.75 36.39 53.98
C ASP A 74 -2.41 37.34 52.95
N LEU A 75 -2.01 37.25 51.67
CA LEU A 75 -2.52 38.08 50.58
C LEU A 75 -3.44 37.31 49.61
N LYS A 76 -3.81 36.07 49.93
CA LYS A 76 -4.76 35.29 49.12
C LYS A 76 -6.19 35.70 49.44
N ASP A 77 -6.69 36.64 48.67
CA ASP A 77 -8.08 37.10 48.70
C ASP A 77 -9.06 36.14 47.99
N ASP A 78 -10.36 36.40 48.14
CA ASP A 78 -11.42 35.64 47.47
C ASP A 78 -11.27 35.70 45.94
N LYS A 79 -10.76 36.81 45.40
CA LYS A 79 -10.50 36.99 43.97
C LYS A 79 -9.41 36.05 43.47
N TYR A 80 -8.35 35.81 44.27
CA TYR A 80 -7.35 34.80 43.99
C TYR A 80 -7.97 33.40 43.97
N TRP A 81 -8.76 33.03 44.98
CA TRP A 81 -9.39 31.71 45.05
C TRP A 81 -10.39 31.47 43.90
N ALA A 82 -11.17 32.47 43.51
CA ALA A 82 -12.05 32.41 42.34
C ALA A 82 -11.26 32.17 41.05
N ARG A 83 -10.15 32.91 40.83
CA ARG A 83 -9.25 32.70 39.68
C ARG A 83 -8.64 31.29 39.70
N ARG A 84 -8.21 30.80 40.86
CA ARG A 84 -7.60 29.46 41.01
C ARG A 84 -8.60 28.35 40.67
N ARG A 85 -9.83 28.45 41.18
CA ARG A 85 -10.93 27.52 40.84
C ARG A 85 -11.23 27.52 39.34
N LYS A 86 -11.37 28.69 38.72
CA LYS A 86 -11.60 28.82 37.26
C LYS A 86 -10.47 28.20 36.44
N ASN A 87 -9.20 28.41 36.83
CA ASN A 87 -8.06 27.81 36.14
C ASN A 87 -8.04 26.28 36.28
N ASN A 88 -8.38 25.72 37.44
CA ASN A 88 -8.46 24.27 37.62
C ASN A 88 -9.53 23.64 36.73
N VAL A 89 -10.71 24.25 36.64
CA VAL A 89 -11.79 23.79 35.74
C VAL A 89 -11.34 23.88 34.27
N ALA A 90 -10.76 25.01 33.86
CA ALA A 90 -10.25 25.18 32.51
C ALA A 90 -9.15 24.17 32.16
N ALA A 91 -8.23 23.90 33.09
CA ALA A 91 -7.17 22.91 32.92
C ALA A 91 -7.73 21.49 32.78
N LYS A 92 -8.75 21.12 33.58
CA LYS A 92 -9.43 19.84 33.45
C LYS A 92 -10.07 19.71 32.07
N ARG A 93 -10.91 20.69 31.68
CA ARG A 93 -11.58 20.72 30.38
C ARG A 93 -10.59 20.65 29.20
N SER A 94 -9.47 21.36 29.29
CA SER A 94 -8.42 21.32 28.27
C SER A 94 -7.77 19.94 28.14
N ARG A 95 -7.52 19.25 29.26
CA ARG A 95 -6.98 17.87 29.25
C ARG A 95 -7.99 16.90 28.66
N ASP A 96 -9.25 16.98 29.06
CA ASP A 96 -10.30 16.07 28.60
C ASP A 96 -10.54 16.25 27.09
N ALA A 97 -10.58 17.50 26.61
CA ALA A 97 -10.68 17.80 25.18
C ALA A 97 -9.48 17.27 24.37
N ARG A 98 -8.27 17.37 24.92
CA ARG A 98 -7.08 16.80 24.27
C ARG A 98 -7.18 15.28 24.17
N ARG A 99 -7.49 14.60 25.28
CA ARG A 99 -7.60 13.13 25.31
C ARG A 99 -8.67 12.62 24.36
N LEU A 100 -9.84 13.26 24.33
CA LEU A 100 -10.91 12.91 23.40
C LEU A 100 -10.42 12.95 21.95
N LYS A 101 -9.72 14.03 21.58
CA LYS A 101 -9.17 14.18 20.23
C LYS A 101 -8.11 13.11 19.92
N GLU A 102 -7.24 12.81 20.87
CA GLU A 102 -6.24 11.73 20.74
C GLU A 102 -6.91 10.37 20.53
N ASN A 103 -7.96 10.05 21.27
CA ASN A 103 -8.73 8.81 21.11
C ASN A 103 -9.37 8.72 19.73
N GLN A 104 -10.05 9.79 19.29
CA GLN A 104 -10.67 9.83 17.95
C GLN A 104 -9.63 9.66 16.83
N ILE A 105 -8.44 10.27 16.97
CA ILE A 105 -7.33 10.09 16.04
C ILE A 105 -6.86 8.63 16.04
N ALA A 106 -6.71 8.01 17.21
CA ALA A 106 -6.28 6.62 17.33
C ALA A 106 -7.28 5.64 16.68
N THR A 107 -8.58 5.78 16.98
CA THR A 107 -9.62 4.92 16.38
C THR A 107 -9.66 5.11 14.86
N ARG A 108 -9.54 6.35 14.37
CA ARG A 108 -9.49 6.61 12.93
C ARG A 108 -8.22 6.07 12.27
N ALA A 109 -7.06 6.18 12.91
CA ALA A 109 -5.82 5.60 12.40
C ALA A 109 -5.97 4.08 12.25
N GLY A 110 -6.52 3.39 13.26
CA GLY A 110 -6.79 1.96 13.17
C GLY A 110 -7.76 1.58 12.05
N PHE A 111 -8.77 2.41 11.77
CA PHE A 111 -9.64 2.23 10.60
C PHE A 111 -8.85 2.31 9.29
N LEU A 112 -8.07 3.38 9.13
CA LEU A 112 -7.27 3.62 7.92
C LEU A 112 -6.21 2.53 7.70
N GLU A 113 -5.65 1.95 8.77
CA GLU A 113 -4.71 0.82 8.66
C GLU A 113 -5.38 -0.43 8.08
N LYS A 114 -6.61 -0.76 8.54
CA LYS A 114 -7.37 -1.89 7.98
C LYS A 114 -7.80 -1.61 6.54
N GLU A 115 -8.25 -0.40 6.23
CA GLU A 115 -8.62 0.01 4.87
C GLU A 115 -7.43 -0.03 3.91
N ASN A 116 -6.28 0.50 4.32
CA ASN A 116 -5.05 0.46 3.52
C ASN A 116 -4.61 -0.98 3.26
N SER A 117 -4.72 -1.86 4.26
CA SER A 117 -4.42 -3.28 4.11
C SER A 117 -5.36 -3.96 3.10
N ALA A 118 -6.66 -3.64 3.15
CA ALA A 118 -7.65 -4.15 2.19
C ALA A 118 -7.37 -3.65 0.76
N LEU A 119 -7.09 -2.36 0.59
CA LEU A 119 -6.70 -1.77 -0.70
C LEU A 119 -5.44 -2.41 -1.27
N ARG A 120 -4.42 -2.67 -0.44
CA ARG A 120 -3.21 -3.38 -0.87
C ARG A 120 -3.52 -4.78 -1.38
N GLN A 121 -4.44 -5.49 -0.71
CA GLN A 121 -4.90 -6.80 -1.15
C GLN A 121 -5.63 -6.73 -2.49
N GLU A 122 -6.54 -5.77 -2.67
CA GLU A 122 -7.23 -5.54 -3.96
C GLU A 122 -6.25 -5.25 -5.09
N VAL A 123 -5.21 -4.45 -4.84
CA VAL A 123 -4.15 -4.17 -5.83
C VAL A 123 -3.42 -5.45 -6.22
N VAL A 124 -3.12 -6.34 -5.27
CA VAL A 124 -2.50 -7.65 -5.56
C VAL A 124 -3.41 -8.51 -6.42
N ASP A 125 -4.69 -8.58 -6.09
CA ASP A 125 -5.67 -9.39 -6.83
C ASP A 125 -5.90 -8.88 -8.25
N LEU A 126 -6.01 -7.55 -8.42
CA LEU A 126 -6.09 -6.90 -9.73
C LEU A 126 -4.83 -7.16 -10.57
N ARG A 127 -3.63 -7.06 -9.98
CA ARG A 127 -2.38 -7.38 -10.69
C ARG A 127 -2.33 -8.83 -11.14
N LYS A 128 -2.81 -9.76 -10.29
CA LYS A 128 -2.90 -11.19 -10.62
C LYS A 128 -3.84 -11.41 -11.80
N GLU A 129 -5.02 -10.79 -11.78
CA GLU A 129 -6.00 -10.92 -12.85
C GLU A 129 -5.51 -10.32 -14.17
N LEU A 130 -4.91 -9.13 -14.12
CA LEU A 130 -4.30 -8.50 -15.27
C LEU A 130 -3.19 -9.40 -15.87
N GLY A 131 -2.38 -10.04 -15.02
CA GLY A 131 -1.40 -11.03 -15.43
C GLY A 131 -2.02 -12.23 -16.14
N ARG A 132 -3.14 -12.78 -15.62
CA ARG A 132 -3.89 -13.87 -16.28
C ARG A 132 -4.41 -13.44 -17.65
N THR A 133 -5.07 -12.30 -17.74
CA THR A 133 -5.62 -11.77 -18.99
C THR A 133 -4.53 -11.52 -20.03
N LYS A 134 -3.39 -10.94 -19.63
CA LYS A 134 -2.21 -10.80 -20.50
C LYS A 134 -1.72 -12.14 -21.04
N ASN A 135 -1.61 -13.15 -20.18
CA ASN A 135 -1.20 -14.49 -20.60
C ASN A 135 -2.18 -15.13 -21.60
N VAL A 136 -3.48 -14.92 -21.41
CA VAL A 136 -4.52 -15.38 -22.34
C VAL A 136 -4.38 -14.66 -23.69
N LEU A 137 -4.24 -13.34 -23.70
CA LEU A 137 -4.04 -12.55 -24.92
C LEU A 137 -2.78 -13.00 -25.68
N LEU A 138 -1.67 -13.20 -24.99
CA LEU A 138 -0.42 -13.69 -25.60
C LEU A 138 -0.60 -15.06 -26.26
N LYS A 139 -1.39 -15.97 -25.66
CA LYS A 139 -1.71 -17.27 -26.27
C LYS A 139 -2.53 -17.10 -27.55
N TYR A 140 -3.54 -16.25 -27.54
CA TYR A 140 -4.36 -15.97 -28.72
C TYR A 140 -3.55 -15.30 -29.84
N GLU A 141 -2.70 -14.32 -29.53
CA GLU A 141 -1.80 -13.69 -30.50
C GLU A 141 -0.85 -14.71 -31.13
N ALA A 142 -0.29 -15.63 -30.34
CA ALA A 142 0.56 -16.69 -30.83
C ALA A 142 -0.19 -17.66 -31.74
N GLN A 143 -1.41 -18.07 -31.37
CA GLN A 143 -2.27 -18.92 -32.19
C GLN A 143 -2.66 -18.23 -33.52
N HIS A 144 -3.03 -16.96 -33.48
CA HIS A 144 -3.37 -16.18 -34.67
C HIS A 144 -2.18 -16.11 -35.65
N ARG A 145 -0.99 -15.79 -35.14
CA ARG A 145 0.25 -15.78 -35.95
C ARG A 145 0.59 -17.15 -36.54
N LEU A 146 0.24 -18.25 -35.87
CA LEU A 146 0.42 -19.60 -36.43
C LEU A 146 -0.59 -19.87 -37.56
N LEU A 147 -1.85 -19.45 -37.39
CA LEU A 147 -2.89 -19.60 -38.42
C LEU A 147 -2.55 -18.81 -39.68
N GLU A 148 -2.08 -17.56 -39.56
CA GLU A 148 -1.64 -16.75 -40.71
C GLU A 148 -0.50 -17.40 -41.50
N LYS A 149 0.44 -18.05 -40.81
CA LYS A 149 1.52 -18.78 -41.48
C LYS A 149 0.97 -19.96 -42.27
N ILE A 150 0.08 -20.76 -41.67
CA ILE A 150 -0.53 -21.93 -42.32
C ILE A 150 -1.36 -21.51 -43.54
N THR A 151 -2.11 -20.41 -43.48
CA THR A 151 -2.89 -19.92 -44.63
C THR A 151 -1.98 -19.41 -45.74
N SER A 152 -0.86 -18.76 -45.41
CA SER A 152 0.15 -18.34 -46.40
C SER A 152 0.89 -19.52 -47.06
N ASP A 153 1.20 -20.57 -46.31
CA ASP A 153 1.86 -21.77 -46.85
C ASP A 153 0.92 -22.60 -47.73
N LYS A 154 -0.38 -22.65 -47.38
CA LYS A 154 -1.42 -23.33 -48.18
C LYS A 154 -1.77 -22.59 -49.46
N SER A 155 -1.75 -21.25 -49.48
CA SER A 155 -1.97 -20.48 -50.72
C SER A 155 -0.81 -20.64 -51.71
N PHE A 156 0.44 -20.75 -51.23
CA PHE A 156 1.60 -21.02 -52.06
C PHE A 156 1.58 -22.41 -52.72
N THR A 157 1.16 -23.44 -51.99
CA THR A 157 1.05 -24.81 -52.50
C THR A 157 -0.16 -25.00 -53.44
N PHE A 158 -1.31 -24.39 -53.15
CA PHE A 158 -2.50 -24.44 -54.01
C PHE A 158 -2.28 -23.76 -55.37
N SER A 159 -1.59 -22.61 -55.38
CA SER A 159 -1.21 -21.89 -56.61
C SER A 159 -0.24 -22.66 -57.51
N SER A 160 0.52 -23.58 -56.92
CA SER A 160 1.52 -24.39 -57.63
C SER A 160 0.90 -25.62 -58.31
N SER A 161 -0.22 -26.13 -57.81
CA SER A 161 -0.94 -27.27 -58.42
C SER A 161 -1.81 -26.89 -59.61
N LEU A 162 -2.14 -25.60 -59.80
CA LEU A 162 -2.90 -25.09 -60.96
C LEU A 162 -2.03 -24.72 -62.18
N ARG A 163 -0.72 -25.06 -62.18
CA ARG A 163 0.19 -24.92 -63.34
C ARG A 163 0.73 -26.26 -63.83
N ARG A 164 -0.16 -27.22 -64.13
CA ARG A 164 0.17 -28.38 -64.96
C ARG A 164 -0.97 -28.68 -65.91
N ASP A 165 -1.16 -27.80 -66.89
CA ASP A 165 -1.72 -28.17 -68.19
C ASP A 165 -1.41 -27.06 -69.20
N ARG A 166 -0.26 -27.18 -69.85
CA ARG A 166 -0.11 -26.74 -71.25
C ARG A 166 1.12 -27.37 -71.90
N SER A 167 0.84 -28.31 -72.79
CA SER A 167 1.62 -28.77 -73.94
C SER A 167 2.95 -28.03 -74.22
N SER A 168 4.06 -28.75 -74.18
CA SER A 168 5.16 -28.57 -75.14
C SER A 168 5.99 -29.85 -75.25
N SER A 169 6.36 -30.13 -76.49
CA SER A 169 6.91 -31.35 -77.10
C SER A 169 8.14 -31.99 -76.44
N PRO A 170 8.42 -33.28 -76.71
CA PRO A 170 9.63 -33.94 -76.23
C PRO A 170 10.89 -33.46 -76.99
N PRO A 171 12.06 -33.37 -76.32
CA PRO A 171 13.34 -33.15 -77.01
C PRO A 171 13.87 -34.45 -77.64
N PRO A 172 14.70 -34.38 -78.69
CA PRO A 172 15.27 -35.55 -79.33
C PRO A 172 16.39 -36.17 -78.47
N VAL A 173 16.53 -37.47 -78.62
CA VAL A 173 17.60 -38.30 -78.04
C VAL A 173 18.93 -37.99 -78.70
N ASP A 174 20.00 -37.92 -77.90
CA ASP A 174 21.29 -38.48 -78.26
C ASP A 174 22.08 -38.89 -77.01
N GLU A 175 22.56 -40.12 -77.07
CA GLU A 175 23.48 -40.78 -76.15
C GLU A 175 24.89 -40.20 -76.30
N THR A 176 25.54 -39.82 -75.19
CA THR A 176 26.88 -40.34 -74.83
C THR A 176 27.38 -39.78 -73.50
N SER A 177 27.72 -40.73 -72.62
CA SER A 177 28.93 -40.73 -71.77
C SER A 177 29.09 -39.72 -70.62
N SER A 178 28.76 -40.26 -69.45
CA SER A 178 29.61 -40.30 -68.25
C SER A 178 29.59 -39.13 -67.27
N SER A 179 29.33 -39.53 -66.02
CA SER A 179 30.03 -39.16 -64.79
C SER A 179 29.26 -38.31 -63.75
N PHE A 180 29.30 -38.84 -62.53
CA PHE A 180 29.03 -38.23 -61.23
C PHE A 180 27.59 -38.19 -60.68
N LEU A 181 27.16 -39.37 -60.24
CA LEU A 181 26.50 -39.54 -58.93
C LEU A 181 27.41 -39.01 -57.81
N SER A 182 26.97 -38.00 -57.07
CA SER A 182 26.99 -37.93 -55.59
C SER A 182 26.78 -36.50 -55.10
N ASP A 183 25.53 -36.04 -55.06
CA ASP A 183 25.17 -34.84 -54.31
C ASP A 183 23.95 -35.08 -53.40
N ARG A 184 24.08 -36.16 -52.63
CA ARG A 184 23.22 -36.45 -51.48
C ARG A 184 24.09 -36.59 -50.25
N GLN A 185 24.48 -35.46 -49.66
CA GLN A 185 24.49 -35.20 -48.22
C GLN A 185 25.34 -33.97 -47.92
N ARG A 186 24.70 -32.91 -47.39
CA ARG A 186 25.12 -32.17 -46.18
C ARG A 186 24.50 -30.77 -46.14
N CYS A 187 23.20 -30.69 -45.84
CA CYS A 187 22.61 -29.48 -45.25
C CYS A 187 21.97 -29.82 -43.90
N VAL A 188 22.78 -30.35 -42.99
CA VAL A 188 22.45 -30.52 -41.56
C VAL A 188 23.48 -29.77 -40.71
N ARG A 189 23.66 -28.46 -40.95
CA ARG A 189 24.57 -27.61 -40.13
C ARG A 189 24.13 -26.14 -39.97
N ARG A 190 22.81 -25.85 -39.86
CA ARG A 190 22.34 -24.49 -39.48
C ARG A 190 21.19 -24.41 -38.47
N ARG A 191 21.05 -25.40 -37.58
CA ARG A 191 20.20 -25.29 -36.38
C ARG A 191 20.88 -25.84 -35.11
N ARG A 192 22.07 -25.34 -34.80
CA ARG A 192 22.69 -25.42 -33.46
C ARG A 192 23.48 -24.14 -33.17
N ARG A 193 22.79 -23.01 -33.14
CA ARG A 193 23.20 -21.80 -32.40
C ARG A 193 21.91 -21.15 -31.91
N ARG A 194 21.80 -20.94 -30.59
CA ARG A 194 20.64 -20.51 -29.79
C ARG A 194 19.94 -21.61 -28.98
N ARG A 195 20.72 -22.40 -28.25
CA ARG A 195 20.33 -22.86 -26.91
C ARG A 195 21.62 -23.11 -26.12
N VAL A 196 21.59 -22.71 -24.85
CA VAL A 196 22.66 -22.76 -23.84
C VAL A 196 23.62 -21.56 -23.83
N SER A 197 23.21 -20.49 -23.11
CA SER A 197 23.98 -19.90 -21.99
C SER A 197 23.25 -18.66 -21.44
N LEU A 198 22.01 -18.82 -20.98
CA LEU A 198 21.43 -17.92 -19.97
C LEU A 198 21.60 -18.65 -18.65
N SER A 199 22.79 -18.51 -18.09
CA SER A 199 23.13 -18.99 -16.75
C SER A 199 22.91 -17.82 -15.79
N LEU A 200 22.06 -18.09 -14.79
CA LEU A 200 21.99 -17.46 -13.48
C LEU A 200 22.50 -16.02 -13.32
N MET A 201 21.56 -15.10 -13.09
CA MET A 201 21.74 -14.05 -12.07
C MET A 201 20.46 -14.02 -11.22
N SER A 202 20.44 -14.88 -10.19
CA SER A 202 19.70 -14.60 -8.97
C SER A 202 20.54 -13.59 -8.19
N ALA A 203 20.16 -12.32 -8.24
CA ALA A 203 20.66 -11.31 -7.32
C ALA A 203 19.56 -11.05 -6.30
N SER A 204 19.72 -11.69 -5.14
CA SER A 204 19.10 -11.26 -3.90
C SER A 204 19.92 -10.07 -3.40
N ASP A 205 19.37 -8.87 -3.50
CA ASP A 205 19.95 -7.67 -2.90
C ASP A 205 18.98 -7.11 -1.85
N GLU A 206 19.27 -7.44 -0.60
CA GLU A 206 19.15 -6.64 0.62
C GLU A 206 20.23 -7.25 1.55
N PRO A 207 21.08 -6.48 2.27
CA PRO A 207 20.67 -5.33 3.08
C PRO A 207 21.70 -4.17 3.23
N SER A 208 21.26 -2.92 3.38
CA SER A 208 21.98 -1.88 4.18
C SER A 208 21.16 -0.58 4.23
N GLY A 209 21.00 0.15 5.33
CA GLY A 209 21.28 -0.09 6.74
C GLY A 209 20.35 0.85 7.52
N LEU A 210 19.61 0.30 8.48
CA LEU A 210 18.98 1.10 9.52
C LEU A 210 20.03 1.30 10.61
N ASN A 211 20.52 2.53 10.74
CA ASN A 211 21.24 2.96 11.93
C ASN A 211 20.24 3.09 13.08
N THR A 212 19.90 1.98 13.71
CA THR A 212 19.27 1.96 15.04
C THR A 212 20.37 2.19 16.08
N THR A 213 20.62 3.46 16.41
CA THR A 213 21.34 3.78 17.65
C THR A 213 20.42 3.43 18.82
N LEU A 214 20.57 2.21 19.34
CA LEU A 214 20.07 1.83 20.66
C LEU A 214 20.94 2.55 21.70
N MET A 215 20.48 3.71 22.17
CA MET A 215 20.94 4.26 23.44
C MET A 215 20.42 3.33 24.54
N THR A 216 21.24 2.34 24.89
CA THR A 216 21.08 1.61 26.15
C THR A 216 21.61 2.50 27.25
N GLU A 217 20.76 3.40 27.76
CA GLU A 217 20.99 3.98 29.07
C GLU A 217 20.88 2.84 30.10
N THR A 218 22.05 2.37 30.54
CA THR A 218 22.14 1.61 31.78
C THR A 218 21.72 2.55 32.90
N TYR A 219 20.53 2.30 33.45
CA TYR A 219 20.07 2.93 34.67
C TYR A 219 21.01 2.56 35.81
N VAL A 220 21.96 3.45 36.11
CA VAL A 220 22.76 3.40 37.33
C VAL A 220 21.87 3.94 38.45
N LYS A 221 21.37 3.05 39.31
CA LYS A 221 20.73 3.43 40.59
C LYS A 221 21.65 4.40 41.35
N PRO A 222 21.19 5.61 41.72
CA PRO A 222 21.92 6.40 42.68
C PRO A 222 21.83 5.73 44.05
N THR A 223 22.97 5.28 44.57
CA THR A 223 23.14 4.88 45.97
C THR A 223 22.89 6.06 46.90
N PRO A 224 22.08 5.92 47.97
CA PRO A 224 21.87 6.99 48.94
C PRO A 224 23.06 7.01 49.90
N HIS A 225 23.99 7.96 49.70
CA HIS A 225 24.94 8.34 50.73
C HIS A 225 24.40 9.53 51.52
N GLY A 226 24.45 9.39 52.84
CA GLY A 226 24.68 10.54 53.71
C GLY A 226 23.55 10.86 54.66
N GLN A 227 23.50 10.11 55.75
CA GLN A 227 22.94 10.51 57.02
C GLN A 227 23.31 11.95 57.37
N LYS A 228 22.31 12.76 57.75
CA LYS A 228 22.48 13.81 58.76
C LYS A 228 21.38 13.60 59.78
N GLY A 229 21.77 13.05 60.93
CA GLY A 229 20.93 12.97 62.11
C GLY A 229 20.85 14.31 62.84
N SER A 230 20.10 14.26 63.95
CA SER A 230 19.96 15.26 65.02
C SER A 230 19.08 16.46 64.66
N THR A 231 18.00 16.82 65.36
CA THR A 231 17.38 16.40 66.64
C THR A 231 16.07 17.18 66.70
N GLY A 232 14.98 16.60 67.17
CA GLY A 232 13.70 17.32 67.24
C GLY A 232 12.60 16.51 67.91
N GLU A 233 12.86 16.20 69.18
CA GLU A 233 11.93 15.66 70.16
C GLU A 233 10.61 16.45 70.15
N LYS A 234 9.50 15.78 69.82
CA LYS A 234 8.15 16.27 70.11
C LYS A 234 7.32 15.16 70.71
N GLN A 235 7.09 15.31 72.01
CA GLN A 235 6.18 14.53 72.83
C GLN A 235 4.80 14.45 72.18
N ILE A 236 4.30 13.23 72.06
CA ILE A 236 2.93 12.93 71.69
C ILE A 236 2.15 12.85 73.00
N HIS A 237 1.38 13.90 73.31
CA HIS A 237 0.35 13.82 74.34
C HIS A 237 -0.80 12.98 73.79
N ASN A 238 -0.95 11.76 74.31
CA ASN A 238 -2.16 10.97 74.19
C ASN A 238 -3.09 11.35 75.34
N THR A 239 -4.22 11.97 75.03
CA THR A 239 -5.37 12.05 75.96
C THR A 239 -6.45 11.11 75.43
N CYS A 240 -6.69 10.04 76.19
CA CYS A 240 -7.86 9.17 76.09
C CYS A 240 -8.40 8.98 77.52
N SER A 241 -9.73 9.04 77.63
CA SER A 241 -10.60 9.09 78.83
C SER A 241 -10.99 10.50 79.25
#